data_AF-A0A433X373-F1
#
_entry.id   AF-A0A433X373-F1
#
_cell.length_a   1.000
_cell.length_b   1.000
_cell.length_c   1.000
_cell.angle_alpha   90.00
_cell.angle_beta   90.00
_cell.angle_gamma   90.00
#
_symmetry.space_group_name_H-M   'P 1'
#
loop_
_entity.id
_entity.type
_entity.pdbx_description
1 polymer ?
#
loop_
_entity_poly.entity_id
_entity_poly.type
_entity_poly.pdbx_seq_one_letter_code
_entity_poly.pdbx_strand_id
1 'polypeptide(L)'
;MHLNQAPLMAGICVALCFAQPALAQIARTPIGAVEATIDGEHYSGETLDVPSEGTSTAEVRSFGPVTSISIQAHDPEAESIMRNVLSVEVSLMGSDASATIMDASVSWWPDGMSGPFYLSEESGTAPEVILDAIFLEDGAAAAQGSFSALVCRRDSMFAEPDTSDCRQVKGIFDTALRKAD
;
A
#
# COMPACT_ATOMS: atom_id res chain seq x y z
N MET A 1 82.84 -14.49 7.33
CA MET A 1 82.25 -15.04 8.57
C MET A 1 81.82 -13.86 9.44
N HIS A 2 80.52 -13.57 9.47
CA HIS A 2 79.72 -13.06 10.60
C HIS A 2 78.36 -12.62 10.05
N LEU A 3 77.34 -13.41 10.38
CA LEU A 3 75.91 -13.08 10.28
C LEU A 3 75.55 -11.97 11.27
N ASN A 4 74.55 -11.16 10.91
CA ASN A 4 73.44 -10.64 11.73
C ASN A 4 72.90 -9.36 11.07
N GLN A 5 71.63 -8.97 11.08
CA GLN A 5 70.34 -9.48 11.52
C GLN A 5 69.32 -8.50 10.89
N ALA A 6 68.18 -8.98 10.42
CA ALA A 6 67.07 -8.11 10.05
C ALA A 6 66.37 -7.56 11.31
N PRO A 7 65.66 -6.42 11.20
CA PRO A 7 64.32 -6.39 11.75
C PRO A 7 63.27 -5.85 10.77
N LEU A 8 62.10 -6.51 10.81
CA LEU A 8 60.80 -6.04 10.37
C LEU A 8 60.49 -4.65 10.95
N MET A 9 59.87 -3.77 10.16
CA MET A 9 58.95 -2.74 10.67
C MET A 9 57.74 -2.66 9.73
N ALA A 10 56.61 -3.02 10.31
CA ALA A 10 55.31 -3.15 9.68
C ALA A 10 54.73 -1.78 9.29
N GLY A 11 54.28 -1.64 8.05
CA GLY A 11 53.44 -0.52 7.62
C GLY A 11 52.02 -0.70 8.14
N ILE A 12 51.62 0.16 9.06
CA ILE A 12 50.26 0.22 9.61
C ILE A 12 49.36 0.86 8.54
N CYS A 13 48.61 0.05 7.79
CA CYS A 13 47.47 0.52 7.01
C CYS A 13 46.33 0.86 7.96
N VAL A 14 46.19 2.14 8.33
CA VAL A 14 44.97 2.64 8.98
C VAL A 14 43.87 2.69 7.93
N ALA A 15 43.15 1.58 7.76
CA ALA A 15 41.86 1.60 7.10
C ALA A 15 40.87 2.31 8.04
N LEU A 16 40.66 3.61 7.83
CA LEU A 16 39.49 4.29 8.40
C LEU A 16 38.25 3.64 7.79
N CYS A 17 37.67 2.70 8.51
CA CYS A 17 36.30 2.26 8.27
C CYS A 17 35.41 3.50 8.40
N PHE A 18 34.97 4.04 7.26
CA PHE A 18 33.84 4.96 7.22
C PHE A 18 32.65 4.24 7.85
N ALA A 19 32.39 4.51 9.13
CA ALA A 19 31.13 4.17 9.75
C ALA A 19 30.07 5.03 9.05
N GLN A 20 29.51 4.49 7.96
CA GLN A 20 28.33 5.08 7.35
C GLN A 20 27.25 5.08 8.45
N PRO A 21 26.60 6.22 8.73
CA PRO A 21 25.39 6.19 9.53
C PRO A 21 24.41 5.31 8.76
N ALA A 22 24.16 4.10 9.25
CA ALA A 22 23.01 3.34 8.84
C ALA A 22 21.81 4.21 9.23
N LEU A 23 21.27 4.95 8.26
CA LEU A 23 19.98 5.58 8.42
C LEU A 23 19.05 4.44 8.84
N ALA A 24 18.49 4.53 10.05
CA ALA A 24 17.51 3.59 10.53
C ALA A 24 16.34 3.65 9.53
N GLN A 25 16.34 2.75 8.55
CA GLN A 25 15.23 2.61 7.64
C GLN A 25 14.09 2.08 8.48
N ILE A 26 12.97 2.81 8.50
CA ILE A 26 11.74 2.33 9.11
C ILE A 26 11.44 0.98 8.47
N ALA A 27 11.45 -0.07 9.29
CA ALA A 27 11.19 -1.42 8.82
C ALA A 27 9.72 -1.50 8.42
N ARG A 28 9.50 -1.81 7.14
CA ARG A 28 8.17 -2.04 6.57
C ARG A 28 8.10 -3.50 6.21
N THR A 29 7.01 -4.14 6.59
CA THR A 29 6.82 -5.57 6.31
C THR A 29 5.63 -5.69 5.36
N PRO A 30 5.81 -6.25 4.15
CA PRO A 30 4.67 -6.61 3.31
C PRO A 30 3.77 -7.61 4.03
N ILE A 31 2.47 -7.33 4.05
CA ILE A 31 1.44 -8.15 4.73
C ILE A 31 0.33 -8.61 3.78
N GLY A 32 0.44 -8.29 2.51
CA GLY A 32 -0.54 -8.58 1.48
C GLY A 32 -0.20 -7.91 0.17
N ALA A 33 -1.03 -8.17 -0.83
CA ALA A 33 -0.82 -7.67 -2.18
C ALA A 33 -2.14 -7.30 -2.86
N VAL A 34 -2.02 -6.42 -3.84
CA VAL A 34 -3.05 -6.08 -4.82
C VAL A 34 -2.48 -6.26 -6.21
N GLU A 35 -3.11 -7.12 -6.99
CA GLU A 35 -2.77 -7.39 -8.38
C GLU A 35 -3.89 -6.84 -9.26
N ALA A 36 -3.55 -5.89 -10.13
CA ALA A 36 -4.54 -5.14 -10.90
C ALA A 36 -4.09 -4.85 -12.33
N THR A 37 -5.02 -4.30 -13.08
CA THR A 37 -4.79 -3.62 -14.35
C THR A 37 -5.38 -2.23 -14.29
N ILE A 38 -4.66 -1.23 -14.79
CA ILE A 38 -5.08 0.17 -14.93
C ILE A 38 -5.02 0.47 -16.42
N ASP A 39 -6.18 0.59 -17.08
CA ASP A 39 -6.29 0.70 -18.54
C ASP A 39 -5.56 -0.40 -19.32
N GLY A 40 -5.48 -1.59 -18.73
CA GLY A 40 -4.79 -2.75 -19.30
C GLY A 40 -3.28 -2.80 -19.02
N GLU A 41 -2.69 -1.77 -18.42
CA GLU A 41 -1.34 -1.82 -17.87
C GLU A 41 -1.36 -2.55 -16.53
N HIS A 42 -0.39 -3.44 -16.31
CA HIS A 42 -0.32 -4.22 -15.09
C HIS A 42 0.15 -3.38 -13.89
N TYR A 43 -0.50 -3.57 -12.76
CA TYR A 43 -0.14 -2.99 -11.47
C TYR A 43 0.02 -4.10 -10.44
N SER A 44 1.13 -4.10 -9.71
CA SER A 44 1.40 -4.99 -8.57
C SER A 44 1.83 -4.12 -7.40
N GLY A 45 1.07 -4.14 -6.31
CA GLY A 45 1.34 -3.33 -5.14
C GLY A 45 1.23 -4.13 -3.84
N GLU A 46 1.95 -3.70 -2.82
CA GLU A 46 2.01 -4.36 -1.51
C GLU A 46 1.26 -3.54 -0.46
N THR A 47 0.54 -4.22 0.43
CA THR A 47 0.08 -3.63 1.69
C THR A 47 1.16 -3.81 2.74
N LEU A 48 1.34 -2.82 3.61
CA LEU A 48 2.52 -2.70 4.46
C LEU A 48 2.11 -2.50 5.92
N ASP A 49 2.77 -3.24 6.82
CA ASP A 49 2.75 -2.94 8.26
C ASP A 49 4.01 -2.15 8.62
N VAL A 50 3.86 -1.16 9.50
CA VAL A 50 4.94 -0.35 10.04
C VAL A 50 4.98 -0.53 11.57
N PRO A 51 5.59 -1.62 12.07
CA PRO A 51 5.54 -1.97 13.49
C PRO A 51 6.05 -0.89 14.43
N SER A 52 7.04 -0.10 13.99
CA SER A 52 7.59 1.01 14.79
C SER A 52 6.61 2.16 15.02
N GLU A 53 5.62 2.29 14.14
CA GLU A 53 4.59 3.34 14.19
C GLU A 53 3.24 2.78 14.64
N GLY A 54 3.09 1.45 14.68
CA GLY A 54 1.84 0.79 15.04
C GLY A 54 0.73 0.97 13.99
N THR A 55 1.12 1.29 12.75
CA THR A 55 0.21 1.58 11.62
C THR A 55 0.31 0.49 10.56
N SER A 56 -0.77 0.36 9.78
CA SER A 56 -0.83 -0.52 8.61
C SER A 56 -1.46 0.25 7.45
N THR A 57 -1.10 -0.09 6.21
CA THR A 57 -1.75 0.46 5.01
C THR A 57 -3.00 -0.33 4.63
N ALA A 58 -3.25 -1.45 5.32
CA ALA A 58 -4.48 -2.22 5.25
C ALA A 58 -5.11 -2.33 6.64
N GLU A 59 -6.26 -1.68 6.81
CA GLU A 59 -6.89 -1.49 8.11
C GLU A 59 -8.38 -1.87 8.10
N VAL A 60 -8.87 -2.26 9.28
CA VAL A 60 -10.29 -2.41 9.57
C VAL A 60 -10.67 -1.57 10.78
N ARG A 61 -11.80 -0.88 10.67
CA ARG A 61 -12.41 -0.11 11.76
C ARG A 61 -13.88 -0.48 11.87
N SER A 62 -14.35 -0.72 13.08
CA SER A 62 -15.77 -0.97 13.34
C SER A 62 -16.38 0.16 14.16
N PHE A 63 -17.51 0.69 13.70
CA PHE A 63 -18.31 1.69 14.39
C PHE A 63 -19.76 1.21 14.48
N GLY A 64 -20.13 0.67 15.64
CA GLY A 64 -21.44 0.05 15.83
C GLY A 64 -21.64 -1.12 14.84
N PRO A 65 -22.69 -1.12 14.01
CA PRO A 65 -22.95 -2.18 13.03
C PRO A 65 -22.17 -2.02 11.72
N VAL A 66 -21.45 -0.92 11.52
CA VAL A 66 -20.70 -0.62 10.30
C VAL A 66 -19.24 -1.01 10.50
N THR A 67 -18.70 -1.75 9.53
CA THR A 67 -17.28 -2.04 9.43
C THR A 67 -16.75 -1.36 8.17
N SER A 68 -15.65 -0.62 8.32
CA SER A 68 -14.92 -0.02 7.21
C SER A 68 -13.59 -0.75 7.04
N ILE A 69 -13.28 -1.14 5.82
CA ILE A 69 -12.00 -1.73 5.41
C ILE A 69 -11.34 -0.72 4.47
N SER A 70 -10.07 -0.40 4.74
CA SER A 70 -9.25 0.45 3.88
C SER A 70 -8.01 -0.35 3.48
N ILE A 71 -7.74 -0.47 2.19
CA ILE A 71 -6.59 -1.18 1.64
C ILE A 71 -5.85 -0.20 0.75
N GLN A 72 -4.60 0.13 1.10
CA GLN A 72 -3.69 0.92 0.28
C GLN A 72 -2.52 0.04 -0.11
N ALA A 73 -2.45 -0.28 -1.40
CA ALA A 73 -1.37 -1.01 -2.01
C ALA A 73 -0.36 -0.01 -2.56
N HIS A 74 0.90 -0.19 -2.21
CA HIS A 74 2.01 0.67 -2.62
C HIS A 74 2.87 -0.06 -3.64
N ASP A 75 3.26 0.64 -4.71
CA ASP A 75 4.22 0.11 -5.68
C ASP A 75 5.60 -0.08 -5.00
N PRO A 76 6.11 -1.33 -4.90
CA PRO A 76 7.38 -1.61 -4.25
C PRO A 76 8.60 -1.06 -5.03
N GLU A 77 8.43 -0.79 -6.33
CA GLU A 77 9.48 -0.28 -7.21
C GLU A 77 9.48 1.26 -7.32
N ALA A 78 8.49 1.93 -6.72
CA ALA A 78 8.41 3.39 -6.72
C ALA A 78 9.52 4.02 -5.84
N GLU A 79 10.04 5.18 -6.27
CA GLU A 79 11.06 5.95 -5.53
C GLU A 79 10.60 6.37 -4.12
N SER A 80 9.29 6.41 -3.89
CA SER A 80 8.66 6.71 -2.61
C SER A 80 7.41 5.86 -2.44
N ILE A 81 7.19 5.36 -1.22
CA ILE A 81 5.97 4.66 -0.81
C ILE A 81 4.69 5.47 -1.09
N MET A 82 4.77 6.79 -1.14
CA MET A 82 3.60 7.64 -1.40
C MET A 82 3.28 7.78 -2.90
N ARG A 83 4.09 7.20 -3.79
CA ARG A 83 3.88 7.26 -5.24
C ARG A 83 3.29 5.95 -5.74
N ASN A 84 2.53 6.07 -6.82
CA ASN A 84 1.85 4.96 -7.48
C ASN A 84 1.08 4.06 -6.49
N VAL A 85 0.19 4.68 -5.70
CA VAL A 85 -0.62 3.96 -4.70
C VAL A 85 -1.99 3.67 -5.29
N LEU A 86 -2.48 2.45 -5.12
CA LEU A 86 -3.85 2.04 -5.44
C LEU A 86 -4.59 1.76 -4.14
N SER A 87 -5.77 2.38 -3.97
CA SER A 87 -6.56 2.25 -2.75
C SER A 87 -7.95 1.70 -3.04
N VAL A 88 -8.41 0.80 -2.18
CA VAL A 88 -9.77 0.25 -2.18
C VAL A 88 -10.34 0.45 -0.79
N GLU A 89 -11.49 1.11 -0.71
CA GLU A 89 -12.19 1.33 0.56
C GLU A 89 -13.59 0.73 0.45
N VAL A 90 -14.02 0.06 1.52
CA VAL A 90 -15.33 -0.59 1.58
C VAL A 90 -15.95 -0.34 2.94
N SER A 91 -17.22 0.05 2.96
CA SER A 91 -18.04 0.07 4.17
C SER A 91 -19.13 -1.00 4.07
N LEU A 92 -19.29 -1.83 5.10
CA LEU A 92 -20.22 -2.96 5.11
C LEU A 92 -21.03 -3.02 6.41
N MET A 93 -22.27 -3.51 6.31
CA MET A 93 -23.11 -3.85 7.46
C MET A 93 -22.89 -5.31 7.84
N GLY A 94 -22.12 -5.54 8.90
CA GLY A 94 -21.79 -6.88 9.39
C GLY A 94 -20.29 -7.06 9.66
N SER A 95 -19.89 -8.32 9.76
CA SER A 95 -18.54 -8.70 10.19
C SER A 95 -17.94 -9.89 9.41
N ASP A 96 -18.58 -10.31 8.32
CA ASP A 96 -18.13 -11.43 7.50
C ASP A 96 -18.40 -11.17 6.00
N ALA A 97 -17.96 -12.10 5.14
CA ALA A 97 -18.07 -11.97 3.69
C ALA A 97 -19.53 -11.95 3.15
N SER A 98 -20.53 -12.32 3.96
CA SER A 98 -21.94 -12.22 3.59
C SER A 98 -22.55 -10.84 3.89
N ALA A 99 -21.77 -9.96 4.53
CA ALA A 99 -22.17 -8.61 4.85
C ALA A 99 -22.55 -7.80 3.60
N THR A 100 -23.56 -6.94 3.75
CA THR A 100 -23.96 -6.04 2.67
C THR A 100 -22.99 -4.88 2.58
N ILE A 101 -22.36 -4.70 1.42
CA ILE A 101 -21.57 -3.51 1.10
C ILE A 101 -22.52 -2.32 0.97
N MET A 102 -22.28 -1.30 1.80
CA MET A 102 -23.04 -0.04 1.80
C MET A 102 -22.43 0.96 0.82
N ASP A 103 -21.11 1.01 0.78
CA ASP A 103 -20.34 1.97 0.00
C ASP A 103 -18.99 1.36 -0.35
N ALA A 104 -18.47 1.74 -1.51
CA ALA A 104 -17.16 1.34 -1.98
C ALA A 104 -16.52 2.47 -2.78
N SER A 105 -15.21 2.64 -2.64
CA SER A 105 -14.42 3.57 -3.41
C SER A 105 -13.13 2.91 -3.89
N VAL A 106 -12.66 3.31 -5.07
CA VAL A 106 -11.37 2.91 -5.62
C VAL A 106 -10.67 4.18 -6.09
N SER A 107 -9.40 4.34 -5.73
CA SER A 107 -8.61 5.49 -6.13
C SER A 107 -7.18 5.11 -6.51
N TRP A 108 -6.60 5.86 -7.44
CA TRP A 108 -5.23 5.66 -7.91
C TRP A 108 -4.45 6.97 -7.89
N TRP A 109 -3.23 6.89 -7.35
CA TRP A 109 -2.41 8.02 -6.94
C TRP A 109 -1.01 7.92 -7.57
N PRO A 110 -0.86 8.15 -8.89
CA PRO A 110 0.41 7.94 -9.60
C PRO A 110 1.55 8.78 -9.02
N ASP A 111 1.29 10.07 -8.76
CA ASP A 111 2.26 11.03 -8.20
C ASP A 111 2.01 11.31 -6.71
N GLY A 112 1.25 10.44 -6.02
CA GLY A 112 0.83 10.63 -4.65
C GLY A 112 -0.09 11.84 -4.47
N MET A 113 0.03 12.52 -3.32
CA MET A 113 -0.80 13.67 -2.97
C MET A 113 -0.53 14.94 -3.79
N SER A 114 0.50 14.94 -4.65
CA SER A 114 0.85 16.11 -5.46
C SER A 114 -0.06 16.32 -6.67
N GLY A 115 -0.84 15.30 -7.03
CA GLY A 115 -1.79 15.34 -8.13
C GLY A 115 -1.15 15.30 -9.53
N PRO A 116 -1.93 14.97 -10.57
CA PRO A 116 -3.34 14.58 -10.51
C PRO A 116 -3.53 13.18 -9.90
N PHE A 117 -4.73 12.90 -9.42
CA PHE A 117 -5.12 11.58 -8.90
C PHE A 117 -6.46 11.17 -9.52
N TYR A 118 -6.81 9.89 -9.39
CA TYR A 118 -7.97 9.31 -10.05
C TYR A 118 -8.90 8.69 -9.00
N LEU A 119 -10.17 9.09 -8.99
CA LEU A 119 -11.16 8.61 -8.03
C LEU A 119 -12.35 7.95 -8.75
N SER A 120 -12.92 6.91 -8.15
CA SER A 120 -14.17 6.30 -8.63
C SER A 120 -15.40 7.16 -8.35
N GLU A 121 -15.31 8.04 -7.35
CA GLU A 121 -16.36 8.97 -6.97
C GLU A 121 -16.74 9.87 -8.15
N GLU A 122 -18.04 9.91 -8.45
CA GLU A 122 -18.60 10.75 -9.51
C GLU A 122 -18.06 10.44 -10.92
N SER A 123 -17.46 9.25 -11.11
CA SER A 123 -17.04 8.73 -12.43
C SER A 123 -18.22 8.38 -13.36
N GLY A 124 -19.45 8.44 -12.85
CA GLY A 124 -20.68 8.03 -13.55
C GLY A 124 -21.00 6.54 -13.44
N THR A 125 -20.11 5.72 -12.85
CA THR A 125 -20.36 4.30 -12.56
C THR A 125 -19.88 3.97 -11.15
N ALA A 126 -20.75 3.38 -10.32
CA ALA A 126 -20.34 2.94 -8.99
C ALA A 126 -19.31 1.80 -9.10
N PRO A 127 -18.24 1.80 -8.27
CA PRO A 127 -17.29 0.69 -8.24
C PRO A 127 -17.98 -0.59 -7.75
N GLU A 128 -17.57 -1.71 -8.33
CA GLU A 128 -17.95 -3.04 -7.89
C GLU A 128 -16.81 -3.62 -7.04
N VAL A 129 -17.13 -4.07 -5.82
CA VAL A 129 -16.19 -4.79 -4.96
C VAL A 129 -16.88 -6.06 -4.47
N ILE A 130 -16.17 -7.19 -4.55
CA ILE A 130 -16.63 -8.49 -4.09
C ILE A 130 -15.64 -8.96 -3.02
N LEU A 131 -16.16 -9.31 -1.84
CA LEU A 131 -15.39 -9.85 -0.74
C LEU A 131 -15.57 -11.37 -0.74
N ASP A 132 -14.53 -12.10 -1.13
CA ASP A 132 -14.54 -13.56 -1.18
C ASP A 132 -14.36 -14.15 0.23
N ALA A 133 -13.51 -13.51 1.04
CA ALA A 133 -13.29 -13.87 2.44
C ALA A 133 -12.99 -12.63 3.28
N ILE A 134 -13.54 -12.62 4.50
CA ILE A 134 -13.24 -11.61 5.53
C ILE A 134 -13.11 -12.33 6.86
N PHE A 135 -12.01 -12.07 7.55
CA PHE A 135 -11.77 -12.49 8.92
C PHE A 135 -11.51 -11.24 9.73
N LEU A 136 -12.25 -11.04 10.83
CA LEU A 136 -12.14 -9.84 11.68
C LEU A 136 -11.68 -10.16 13.11
N GLU A 137 -11.14 -11.35 13.35
CA GLU A 137 -10.62 -11.73 14.66
C GLU A 137 -9.34 -10.95 14.98
N ASP A 138 -9.23 -10.48 16.23
CA ASP A 138 -8.07 -9.71 16.67
C ASP A 138 -6.77 -10.52 16.47
N GLY A 139 -5.81 -9.94 15.75
CA GLY A 139 -4.51 -10.56 15.45
C GLY A 139 -4.51 -11.55 14.27
N ALA A 140 -5.67 -11.83 13.67
CA ALA A 140 -5.82 -12.67 12.49
C ALA A 140 -6.74 -12.05 11.43
N ALA A 141 -6.99 -10.74 11.53
CA ALA A 141 -7.88 -10.06 10.59
C ALA A 141 -7.25 -10.04 9.19
N ALA A 142 -8.08 -10.29 8.18
CA ALA A 142 -7.66 -10.39 6.79
C ALA A 142 -8.86 -10.21 5.85
N ALA A 143 -8.60 -9.77 4.63
CA ALA A 143 -9.60 -9.72 3.57
C ALA A 143 -9.03 -10.17 2.23
N GLN A 144 -9.85 -10.91 1.50
CA GLN A 144 -9.59 -11.34 0.13
C GLN A 144 -10.79 -10.99 -0.75
N GLY A 145 -10.54 -10.54 -1.96
CA GLY A 145 -11.61 -10.19 -2.88
C GLY A 145 -11.15 -9.67 -4.22
N SER A 146 -12.09 -9.10 -4.95
CA SER A 146 -11.88 -8.48 -6.26
C SER A 146 -12.62 -7.15 -6.39
N PHE A 147 -12.18 -6.32 -7.33
CA PHE A 147 -12.79 -5.04 -7.59
C PHE A 147 -12.71 -4.67 -9.07
N SER A 148 -13.67 -3.84 -9.49
CA SER A 148 -13.73 -3.23 -10.82
C SER A 148 -14.32 -1.82 -10.70
N ALA A 149 -13.59 -0.82 -11.17
CA ALA A 149 -14.00 0.57 -11.08
C ALA A 149 -13.58 1.36 -12.31
N LEU A 150 -14.36 2.38 -12.66
CA LEU A 150 -13.92 3.46 -13.52
C LEU A 150 -13.42 4.58 -12.60
N VAL A 151 -12.17 5.03 -12.75
CA VAL A 151 -11.60 6.12 -11.94
C VAL A 151 -11.28 7.30 -12.85
N CYS A 152 -11.76 8.49 -12.52
CA CYS A 152 -11.59 9.68 -13.36
C CYS A 152 -10.61 10.66 -12.73
N ARG A 153 -9.83 11.33 -13.58
CA ARG A 153 -8.80 12.28 -13.21
C ARG A 153 -9.40 13.46 -12.43
N ARG A 154 -8.73 13.89 -11.37
CA ARG A 154 -8.98 15.16 -10.66
C ARG A 154 -7.66 15.92 -10.51
N ASP A 155 -7.70 17.22 -10.83
CA ASP A 155 -6.55 18.12 -10.68
C ASP A 155 -6.21 18.42 -9.21
N SER A 156 -7.21 18.39 -8.34
CA SER A 156 -7.10 18.63 -6.90
C SER A 156 -8.27 18.00 -6.17
N MET A 157 -8.19 17.84 -4.84
CA MET A 157 -9.26 17.23 -4.02
C MET A 157 -10.64 17.87 -4.20
N PHE A 158 -10.66 19.14 -4.57
CA PHE A 158 -11.87 19.94 -4.71
C PHE A 158 -12.26 20.18 -6.17
N ALA A 159 -11.49 19.66 -7.12
CA ALA A 159 -11.82 19.74 -8.53
C ALA A 159 -12.86 18.67 -8.88
N GLU A 160 -13.78 19.03 -9.77
CA GLU A 160 -14.69 18.09 -10.40
C GLU A 160 -13.89 17.02 -11.19
N PRO A 161 -14.40 15.79 -11.30
CA PRO A 161 -13.78 14.76 -12.12
C PRO A 161 -13.80 15.12 -13.60
N ASP A 162 -12.67 14.97 -14.27
CA ASP A 162 -12.59 15.02 -15.73
C ASP A 162 -13.08 13.68 -16.31
N THR A 163 -14.36 13.63 -16.64
CA THR A 163 -15.00 12.43 -17.22
C THR A 163 -14.50 12.06 -18.62
N SER A 164 -13.64 12.88 -19.23
CA SER A 164 -12.96 12.56 -20.49
C SER A 164 -11.61 11.87 -20.30
N ASP A 165 -11.07 11.86 -19.07
CA ASP A 165 -9.83 11.17 -18.69
C ASP A 165 -10.11 10.21 -17.52
N CYS A 166 -10.70 9.08 -17.86
CA CYS A 166 -10.99 8.00 -16.92
C CYS A 166 -10.24 6.73 -17.29
N ARG A 167 -9.90 5.95 -16.26
CA ARG A 167 -9.17 4.70 -16.35
C ARG A 167 -10.02 3.56 -15.84
N GLN A 168 -10.08 2.47 -16.57
CA GLN A 168 -10.65 1.23 -16.08
C GLN A 168 -9.64 0.54 -15.17
N VAL A 169 -10.00 0.34 -13.90
CA VAL A 169 -9.20 -0.42 -12.95
C VAL A 169 -9.93 -1.70 -12.60
N LYS A 170 -9.20 -2.83 -12.60
CA LYS A 170 -9.72 -4.14 -12.19
C LYS A 170 -8.63 -4.91 -11.49
N GLY A 171 -8.94 -5.59 -10.40
CA GLY A 171 -7.93 -6.35 -9.68
C GLY A 171 -8.49 -7.27 -8.61
N ILE A 172 -7.55 -7.90 -7.92
CA ILE A 172 -7.77 -8.74 -6.76
C ILE A 172 -6.91 -8.24 -5.60
N PHE A 173 -7.36 -8.48 -4.38
CA PHE A 173 -6.59 -8.22 -3.17
C PHE A 173 -6.60 -9.45 -2.27
N ASP A 174 -5.49 -9.66 -1.58
CA ASP A 174 -5.33 -10.64 -0.50
C ASP A 174 -4.38 -10.02 0.53
N THR A 175 -4.90 -9.66 1.70
CA THR A 175 -4.13 -8.92 2.70
C THR A 175 -4.57 -9.23 4.11
N ALA A 176 -3.60 -9.27 5.03
CA ALA A 176 -3.89 -9.08 6.44
C ALA A 176 -4.43 -7.67 6.68
N LEU A 177 -5.27 -7.52 7.71
CA LEU A 177 -5.83 -6.25 8.15
C LEU A 177 -5.38 -5.98 9.57
N ARG A 178 -5.02 -4.73 9.84
CA ARG A 178 -4.80 -4.26 11.22
C ARG A 178 -6.06 -3.55 11.70
N LYS A 179 -6.43 -3.77 12.96
CA LYS A 179 -7.48 -2.96 13.56
C LYS A 179 -6.97 -1.53 13.73
N ALA A 180 -7.68 -0.56 13.17
CA ALA A 180 -7.38 0.85 13.39
C ALA A 180 -7.76 1.22 14.83
N ASP A 181 -6.85 1.90 15.53
CA ASP A 181 -7.10 2.45 16.87
C ASP A 181 -8.16 3.57 16.87
#